data_AF-A0A0F9BSD3-F1
#
_entry.id   AF-A0A0F9BSD3-F1
#
_cell.length_a   1.000
_cell.length_b   1.000
_cell.length_c   1.000
_cell.angle_alpha   90.00
_cell.angle_beta   90.00
_cell.angle_gamma   90.00
#
_symmetry.space_group_name_H-M   'P 1'
#
loop_
_entity.id
_entity.type
_entity.pdbx_description
1 polymer ?
#
loop_
_entity_poly.entity_id
_entity_poly.type
_entity_poly.pdbx_seq_one_letter_code
_entity_poly.pdbx_strand_id
1 'polypeptide(L)'
;MGDMMPAEAKRARVNEAYAQQSRALVEEKLILRHLPMVRHIVQKVAAHLPRRWDVEDLVSAGTLGLVRAARQFDPARGTEFSTYAYIRIRGAVIDELRQRSFVPSSVHERIR
;
A
#
# COMPACT_ATOMS: atom_id res chain seq x y z
N MET A 1 21.63 -46.68 -4.25
CA MET A 1 21.24 -45.45 -3.53
C MET A 1 20.98 -44.40 -4.61
N GLY A 2 19.73 -44.29 -5.04
CA GLY A 2 19.36 -43.63 -6.30
C GLY A 2 19.54 -42.13 -6.24
N ASP A 3 20.28 -41.60 -7.21
CA ASP A 3 20.32 -40.18 -7.52
C ASP A 3 18.94 -39.78 -8.08
N MET A 4 18.07 -39.32 -7.20
CA MET A 4 16.70 -38.91 -7.51
C MET A 4 16.68 -37.45 -7.97
N MET A 5 16.91 -37.28 -9.28
CA MET A 5 16.22 -36.38 -10.24
C MET A 5 16.43 -34.84 -10.24
N PRO A 6 17.21 -34.31 -11.20
CA PRO A 6 17.25 -32.87 -11.60
C PRO A 6 15.95 -32.32 -12.21
N ALA A 7 15.08 -33.19 -12.72
CA ALA A 7 13.89 -32.80 -13.49
C ALA A 7 12.73 -32.29 -12.61
N GLU A 8 12.57 -32.82 -11.40
CA GLU A 8 11.51 -32.42 -10.47
C GLU A 8 11.80 -31.04 -9.85
N ALA A 9 13.05 -30.78 -9.46
CA ALA A 9 13.50 -29.48 -8.99
C ALA A 9 13.33 -28.38 -10.06
N LYS A 10 13.59 -28.71 -11.33
CA LYS A 10 13.35 -27.78 -12.45
C LYS A 10 11.86 -27.47 -12.64
N ARG A 11 10.99 -28.48 -12.52
CA ARG A 11 9.53 -28.31 -12.59
C ARG A 11 8.99 -27.46 -11.44
N ALA A 12 9.45 -27.70 -10.21
CA ALA A 12 9.05 -26.92 -9.03
C ALA A 12 9.38 -25.43 -9.19
N ARG A 13 10.61 -25.10 -9.61
CA ARG A 13 11.02 -23.71 -9.87
C ARG A 13 10.16 -22.99 -10.90
N VAL A 14 9.78 -23.70 -11.96
CA VAL A 14 8.91 -23.15 -13.02
C VAL A 14 7.51 -22.87 -12.47
N ASN A 15 6.94 -23.79 -11.67
CA ASN A 15 5.63 -23.60 -11.04
C ASN A 15 5.63 -22.42 -10.05
N GLU A 16 6.68 -22.28 -9.25
CA GLU A 16 6.86 -21.14 -8.33
C GLU A 16 6.94 -19.81 -9.10
N ALA A 17 7.70 -19.77 -10.19
CA ALA A 17 7.82 -18.58 -11.04
C ALA A 17 6.46 -18.18 -11.64
N TYR A 18 5.68 -19.14 -12.13
CA TYR A 18 4.33 -18.88 -12.66
C TYR A 18 3.37 -18.38 -11.58
N ALA A 19 3.40 -18.96 -10.38
CA ALA A 19 2.56 -18.52 -9.27
C ALA A 19 2.92 -17.07 -8.86
N GLN A 20 4.20 -16.74 -8.81
CA GLN A 20 4.66 -15.39 -8.51
C GLN A 20 4.25 -14.38 -9.58
N GLN A 21 4.40 -14.74 -10.86
CA GLN A 21 3.97 -13.88 -11.98
C GLN A 21 2.46 -13.66 -11.96
N SER A 22 1.67 -14.72 -11.78
CA SER A 22 0.21 -14.64 -11.68
C SER A 22 -0.22 -13.71 -10.55
N ARG A 23 0.41 -13.85 -9.37
CA ARG A 23 0.17 -12.97 -8.23
C ARG A 23 0.49 -11.51 -8.55
N ALA A 24 1.62 -11.24 -9.18
CA ALA A 24 2.01 -9.88 -9.56
C ALA A 24 0.99 -9.22 -10.51
N LEU A 25 0.47 -9.98 -11.49
CA LEU A 25 -0.56 -9.49 -12.41
C LEU A 25 -1.89 -9.19 -11.68
N VAL A 26 -2.26 -10.01 -10.70
CA VAL A 26 -3.45 -9.75 -9.86
C VAL A 26 -3.26 -8.49 -9.02
N GLU A 27 -2.10 -8.33 -8.38
CA GLU A 27 -1.75 -7.14 -7.60
C GLU A 27 -1.80 -5.88 -8.47
N GLU A 28 -1.19 -5.89 -9.65
CA GLU A 28 -1.19 -4.78 -10.60
C GLU A 28 -2.62 -4.39 -11.01
N LYS A 29 -3.45 -5.39 -11.35
CA LYS A 29 -4.85 -5.15 -11.72
C LYS A 29 -5.65 -4.52 -10.57
N LEU A 30 -5.43 -4.96 -9.32
CA LEU A 30 -6.06 -4.37 -8.14
C LEU A 30 -5.61 -2.92 -7.95
N ILE A 31 -4.32 -2.63 -8.10
CA ILE A 31 -3.76 -1.28 -7.97
C ILE A 31 -4.37 -0.35 -9.02
N LEU A 32 -4.26 -0.69 -10.31
CA LEU A 32 -4.71 0.17 -11.40
C LEU A 32 -6.21 0.48 -11.32
N ARG A 33 -7.03 -0.52 -10.97
CA ARG A 33 -8.48 -0.35 -10.83
C ARG A 33 -8.88 0.59 -9.70
N HIS A 34 -8.09 0.66 -8.62
CA HIS A 34 -8.43 1.42 -7.42
C HIS A 34 -7.60 2.68 -7.24
N LEU A 35 -6.68 2.98 -8.16
CA LEU A 35 -5.86 4.20 -8.13
C LEU A 35 -6.71 5.49 -8.01
N PRO A 36 -7.86 5.66 -8.70
CA PRO A 36 -8.71 6.85 -8.54
C PRO A 36 -9.27 7.02 -7.11
N MET A 37 -9.43 5.92 -6.37
CA MET A 37 -9.92 5.95 -4.98
C MET A 37 -8.95 6.71 -4.06
N VAL A 38 -7.65 6.64 -4.33
CA VAL A 38 -6.62 7.33 -3.54
C VAL A 38 -6.88 8.83 -3.54
N ARG A 39 -7.06 9.42 -4.73
CA ARG A 39 -7.31 10.86 -4.86
C ARG A 39 -8.59 11.29 -4.16
N HIS A 40 -9.66 10.49 -4.26
CA HIS A 40 -10.92 10.76 -3.55
C HIS A 40 -10.76 10.77 -2.03
N ILE A 41 -10.04 9.79 -1.47
CA ILE A 41 -9.76 9.74 -0.03
C ILE A 41 -8.92 10.94 0.40
N VAL A 42 -7.85 11.24 -0.34
CA VAL A 42 -6.96 12.36 -0.03
C VAL A 42 -7.70 13.69 -0.08
N GLN A 43 -8.55 13.93 -1.09
CA GLN A 43 -9.35 15.16 -1.17
C GLN A 43 -10.26 15.34 0.05
N LYS A 44 -10.91 14.26 0.52
CA LYS A 44 -11.73 14.29 1.74
C LYS A 44 -10.92 14.61 2.99
N VAL A 45 -9.71 14.08 3.10
CA VAL A 45 -8.82 14.38 4.23
C VAL A 45 -8.32 15.82 4.15
N ALA A 46 -7.82 16.23 2.98
CA ALA A 46 -7.27 17.56 2.73
C ALA A 46 -8.27 18.70 2.90
N ALA A 47 -9.57 18.44 2.69
CA ALA A 47 -10.64 19.41 2.95
C ALA A 47 -10.67 19.94 4.40
N HIS A 48 -10.08 19.22 5.35
CA HIS A 48 -10.03 19.59 6.77
C HIS A 48 -8.66 20.12 7.19
N LEU A 49 -7.72 20.30 6.26
CA LEU A 49 -6.33 20.68 6.53
C LEU A 49 -6.05 22.16 6.20
N PRO A 50 -5.14 22.81 6.94
CA PRO A 50 -4.63 24.14 6.56
C PRO A 50 -3.93 24.14 5.19
N ARG A 51 -3.85 25.28 4.52
CA ARG A 51 -3.25 25.42 3.17
C ARG A 51 -1.76 25.05 3.04
N ARG A 52 -1.06 24.82 4.15
CA ARG A 52 0.38 24.46 4.17
C ARG A 52 0.69 23.03 3.72
N TRP A 53 -0.33 22.18 3.58
CA TRP A 53 -0.16 20.77 3.26
C TRP A 53 -0.14 20.54 1.75
N ASP A 54 0.89 19.84 1.27
CA ASP A 54 0.95 19.41 -0.12
C ASP A 54 0.05 18.19 -0.34
N VAL A 55 -0.91 18.33 -1.26
CA VAL A 55 -1.87 17.27 -1.60
C VAL A 55 -1.18 16.11 -2.32
N GLU A 56 -0.18 16.38 -3.16
CA GLU A 56 0.49 15.34 -3.96
C GLU A 56 1.35 14.42 -3.09
N ASP A 57 1.86 14.93 -1.97
CA ASP A 57 2.52 14.12 -0.94
C ASP A 57 1.54 13.14 -0.28
N LEU A 58 0.33 13.60 0.05
CA LEU A 58 -0.71 12.74 0.61
C LEU A 58 -1.20 11.72 -0.42
N VAL A 59 -1.29 12.10 -1.70
CA VAL A 59 -1.58 11.15 -2.80
C VAL A 59 -0.50 10.09 -2.90
N SER A 60 0.77 10.46 -2.78
CA SER A 60 1.89 9.51 -2.81
C SER A 60 1.83 8.54 -1.64
N ALA A 61 1.61 9.03 -0.41
CA ALA A 61 1.42 8.20 0.78
C ALA A 61 0.23 7.24 0.64
N GLY A 62 -0.92 7.75 0.18
CA GLY A 62 -2.11 6.95 -0.08
C GLY A 62 -1.89 5.88 -1.15
N THR A 63 -1.12 6.19 -2.20
CA THR A 63 -0.77 5.25 -3.28
C THR A 63 0.10 4.12 -2.76
N LEU A 64 1.09 4.42 -1.92
CA LEU A 64 1.88 3.40 -1.23
C LEU A 64 1.00 2.52 -0.32
N GLY A 65 0.01 3.11 0.36
CA GLY A 65 -1.00 2.39 1.12
C GLY A 65 -1.81 1.41 0.26
N LEU A 66 -2.23 1.82 -0.94
CA LEU A 66 -2.94 0.97 -1.90
C LEU A 66 -2.06 -0.20 -2.39
N VAL A 67 -0.81 0.07 -2.77
CA VAL A 67 0.13 -0.97 -3.22
C VAL A 67 0.35 -2.01 -2.11
N ARG A 68 0.54 -1.55 -0.87
CA ARG A 68 0.64 -2.44 0.29
C ARG A 68 -0.64 -3.24 0.51
N ALA A 69 -1.81 -2.63 0.31
CA ALA A 69 -3.09 -3.32 0.41
C ALA A 69 -3.20 -4.43 -0.64
N ALA A 70 -2.86 -4.16 -1.91
CA ALA A 70 -2.90 -5.16 -2.98
C ALA A 70 -2.02 -6.38 -2.67
N ARG A 71 -0.81 -6.17 -2.15
CA ARG A 71 0.14 -7.23 -1.79
C ARG A 71 -0.32 -8.12 -0.63
N GLN A 72 -1.05 -7.55 0.32
CA GLN A 72 -1.48 -8.20 1.57
C GLN A 72 -2.94 -8.63 1.56
N PHE A 73 -3.67 -8.34 0.48
CA PHE A 73 -5.08 -8.67 0.40
C PHE A 73 -5.27 -10.19 0.29
N ASP A 74 -6.22 -10.69 1.08
CA ASP A 74 -6.59 -12.09 1.13
C ASP A 74 -8.10 -12.20 0.86
N PRO A 75 -8.50 -12.65 -0.34
CA PRO A 75 -9.91 -12.75 -0.71
C PRO A 75 -10.66 -13.81 0.11
N ALA A 76 -9.96 -14.78 0.74
CA ALA A 76 -10.59 -15.80 1.56
C ALA A 76 -11.22 -15.24 2.86
N ARG A 77 -10.87 -14.00 3.23
CA ARG A 77 -11.45 -13.30 4.39
C ARG A 77 -12.84 -12.72 4.13
N GLY A 78 -13.39 -12.87 2.93
CA GLY A 78 -14.77 -12.50 2.59
C GLY A 78 -15.06 -11.00 2.54
N THR A 79 -14.02 -10.15 2.51
CA THR A 79 -14.17 -8.69 2.39
C THR A 79 -13.79 -8.25 0.99
N GLU A 80 -14.55 -7.32 0.40
CA GLU A 80 -14.17 -6.73 -0.89
C GLU A 80 -12.83 -5.97 -0.77
N PHE A 81 -12.01 -6.05 -1.83
CA PHE A 81 -10.74 -5.34 -1.87
C PHE A 81 -10.92 -3.83 -1.69
N SER A 82 -11.97 -3.26 -2.26
CA SER A 82 -12.32 -1.84 -2.15
C SER A 82 -12.44 -1.38 -0.68
N THR A 83 -13.16 -2.14 0.13
CA THR A 83 -13.35 -1.89 1.57
C THR A 83 -12.03 -2.00 2.32
N TYR A 84 -11.26 -3.06 2.05
CA TYR A 84 -9.95 -3.25 2.68
C TYR A 84 -8.98 -2.13 2.31
N ALA A 85 -8.85 -1.81 1.02
CA ALA A 85 -7.98 -0.78 0.49
C ALA A 85 -8.33 0.60 1.05
N TYR A 86 -9.62 0.93 1.18
CA TYR A 86 -10.06 2.20 1.77
C TYR A 86 -9.43 2.46 3.14
N ILE A 87 -9.47 1.46 4.03
CA ILE A 87 -8.92 1.56 5.39
C ILE A 87 -7.39 1.75 5.32
N ARG A 88 -6.70 0.98 4.47
CA ARG A 88 -5.24 1.02 4.33
C ARG A 88 -4.74 2.34 3.73
N ILE A 89 -5.41 2.85 2.69
CA ILE A 89 -5.09 4.12 2.06
C ILE A 89 -5.27 5.26 3.06
N ARG A 90 -6.44 5.32 3.73
CA ARG A 90 -6.72 6.37 4.70
C ARG A 90 -5.73 6.35 5.86
N GLY A 91 -5.37 5.18 6.36
CA GLY A 91 -4.33 5.01 7.39
C GLY A 91 -2.99 5.58 6.95
N ALA A 92 -2.53 5.24 5.75
CA ALA A 92 -1.25 5.76 5.21
C ALA A 92 -1.24 7.30 5.08
N VAL A 93 -2.36 7.89 4.64
CA VAL A 93 -2.49 9.36 4.57
C VAL A 93 -2.42 10.00 5.96
N ILE A 94 -3.10 9.43 6.96
CA ILE A 94 -3.08 9.93 8.33
C ILE A 94 -1.67 9.80 8.95
N ASP A 95 -0.98 8.71 8.67
CA ASP A 95 0.38 8.49 9.17
C ASP A 95 1.36 9.51 8.57
N GLU A 96 1.23 9.86 7.29
CA GLU A 96 2.02 10.93 6.64
C GLU A 96 1.79 12.28 7.32
N LEU A 97 0.53 12.63 7.60
CA LEU A 97 0.18 13.85 8.34
C LEU A 97 0.80 13.87 9.74
N ARG A 98 0.82 12.72 10.42
CA ARG A 98 1.39 12.59 11.77
C ARG A 98 2.91 12.81 11.74
N GLN A 99 3.61 12.23 10.76
CA GLN A 99 5.06 12.37 10.60
C GLN A 99 5.47 13.83 10.35
N ARG A 100 4.72 14.55 9.52
CA ARG A 100 4.99 15.96 9.20
C ARG A 100 4.51 16.95 10.25
N SER A 101 3.49 16.59 11.04
CA SER A 101 3.02 17.42 12.16
C SER A 101 3.87 17.29 13.41
N PHE A 102 4.70 16.23 13.51
CA PHE A 102 5.57 16.01 14.66
C PHE A 102 6.79 16.92 14.59
N VAL A 103 6.62 18.17 15.03
CA VAL A 103 7.71 18.90 15.68
C VAL A 103 7.78 18.34 17.09
N PRO A 104 8.90 17.72 17.53
CA PRO A 104 9.06 17.35 18.93
C PRO A 104 8.87 18.62 19.79
N SER A 105 8.04 18.56 20.83
CA SER A 105 7.83 19.70 21.74
C SER A 105 9.14 20.25 22.33
N SER A 106 10.21 19.46 22.33
CA SER A 106 11.56 19.85 22.72
C SER A 106 12.26 20.85 21.79
N VAL A 107 11.75 21.09 20.57
CA VAL A 107 12.31 22.09 19.64
C VAL A 107 11.79 23.50 19.94
N HIS A 108 10.71 23.64 20.72
CA HIS A 108 10.24 24.95 21.20
C HIS A 108 11.07 25.51 22.37
N GLU A 109 11.99 24.74 22.97
CA GLU A 109 12.75 25.14 24.17
C GLU A 109 14.16 25.68 23.87
N ARG A 110 14.36 26.31 22.70
CA ARG A 110 15.59 27.08 22.41
C ARG A 110 15.33 28.46 21.84
N ILE A 111 14.15 29.00 22.10
CA ILE A 111 13.83 30.41 21.89
C ILE A 111 13.34 30.98 23.22
N ARG A 112 14.29 31.16 24.15
CA ARG A 112 14.20 32.11 25.26
C ARG A 112 15.57 32.71 25.49
#